data_AF-A0A1H4HY59-F1
#
_entry.id   AF-A0A1H4HY59-F1
#
_cell.length_a   1.000
_cell.length_b   1.000
_cell.length_c   1.000
_cell.angle_alpha   90.00
_cell.angle_beta   90.00
_cell.angle_gamma   90.00
#
_symmetry.space_group_name_H-M   'P 1'
#
loop_
_entity.id
_entity.type
_entity.pdbx_description
1 polymer ?
#
loop_
_entity_poly.entity_id
_entity_poly.type
_entity_poly.pdbx_seq_one_letter_code
_entity_poly.pdbx_strand_id
1 'polypeptide(L)'
;MQIDHLINGKQVAGRDYFQTVNPATQEVLAEVAAGGEAEVNAAVAAAKEAFPKWAGMPAPERAKLIRKLGDLIARNVPEIAQTETNDCGQVIAQTGKQLVPRAADNFYYFAE
;
A
#
# COMPACT_ATOMS: atom_id res chain seq x y z
N MET A 1 0.47 -6.71 -15.84
CA MET A 1 1.32 -5.67 -15.23
C MET A 1 2.26 -6.36 -14.25
N GLN A 2 3.49 -5.87 -14.08
CA GLN A 2 4.45 -6.43 -13.13
C GLN A 2 4.62 -5.44 -11.96
N ILE A 3 4.51 -5.96 -10.73
CA ILE A 3 4.61 -5.18 -9.48
C ILE A 3 5.88 -5.60 -8.75
N ASP A 4 6.84 -4.67 -8.66
CA ASP A 4 8.11 -4.85 -7.95
C ASP A 4 7.99 -4.52 -6.46
N HIS A 5 9.00 -4.91 -5.68
CA HIS A 5 9.10 -4.48 -4.29
C HIS A 5 9.37 -2.97 -4.20
N LEU A 6 8.91 -2.34 -3.11
CA LEU A 6 9.32 -0.99 -2.73
C LEU A 6 10.21 -1.05 -1.50
N ILE A 7 11.53 -0.95 -1.68
CA ILE A 7 12.52 -1.06 -0.61
C ILE A 7 13.38 0.20 -0.59
N ASN A 8 13.52 0.82 0.58
CA ASN A 8 14.25 2.08 0.77
C ASN A 8 13.82 3.20 -0.21
N GLY A 9 12.50 3.30 -0.47
CA GLY A 9 11.93 4.29 -1.39
C GLY A 9 12.21 4.04 -2.87
N LYS A 10 12.71 2.86 -3.26
CA LYS A 10 13.02 2.50 -4.64
C LYS A 10 12.31 1.22 -5.06
N GLN A 11 11.97 1.13 -6.34
CA GLN A 11 11.51 -0.12 -6.95
C GLN A 11 12.69 -1.10 -7.01
N VAL A 12 12.46 -2.32 -6.54
CA VAL A 12 13.44 -3.42 -6.54
C VAL A 12 12.78 -4.64 -7.15
N ALA A 13 13.29 -5.07 -8.30
CA ALA A 13 12.81 -6.27 -8.97
C ALA A 13 12.98 -7.51 -8.07
N GLY A 14 11.98 -8.38 -8.09
CA GLY A 14 12.05 -9.70 -7.46
C GLY A 14 12.88 -10.68 -8.30
N ARG A 15 13.31 -11.78 -7.67
CA ARG A 15 13.89 -12.91 -8.40
C ARG A 15 12.81 -13.78 -9.03
N ASP A 16 11.74 -14.00 -8.29
CA ASP A 16 10.57 -14.76 -8.69
C ASP A 16 9.32 -13.88 -8.58
N TYR A 17 8.27 -14.24 -9.31
CA TYR A 17 6.99 -13.54 -9.32
C TYR A 17 5.85 -14.56 -9.26
N PHE A 18 4.73 -14.16 -8.68
CA PHE A 18 3.49 -14.95 -8.69
C PHE A 18 2.33 -14.14 -9.26
N GLN A 19 1.36 -14.83 -9.85
CA GLN A 19 0.17 -14.18 -10.40
C GLN A 19 -0.81 -13.88 -9.27
N THR A 20 -1.29 -12.63 -9.21
CA THR A 20 -2.55 -12.31 -8.55
C THR A 20 -3.66 -12.28 -9.58
N VAL A 21 -4.82 -12.82 -9.22
CA VAL A 21 -5.92 -13.12 -10.13
C VAL A 21 -7.22 -12.51 -9.63
N ASN A 22 -8.07 -12.11 -10.55
CA ASN A 22 -9.41 -11.69 -10.20
C ASN A 22 -10.22 -12.93 -9.79
N PRO A 23 -10.73 -13.03 -8.55
CA PRO A 23 -11.42 -14.24 -8.10
C PRO A 23 -12.76 -14.47 -8.82
N ALA A 24 -13.37 -13.44 -9.40
CA ALA A 24 -14.64 -13.56 -10.13
C ALA A 24 -14.46 -14.04 -11.57
N THR A 25 -13.38 -13.64 -12.25
CA THR A 25 -13.15 -13.98 -13.68
C THR A 25 -12.01 -14.97 -13.90
N GLN A 26 -11.18 -15.20 -12.88
CA GLN A 26 -9.92 -15.97 -12.95
C GLN A 26 -8.86 -15.36 -13.89
N GLU A 27 -9.08 -14.13 -14.37
CA GLU A 27 -8.10 -13.42 -15.18
C GLU A 27 -6.93 -12.94 -14.33
N VAL A 28 -5.72 -12.99 -14.89
CA VAL A 28 -4.52 -12.48 -14.24
C VAL A 28 -4.57 -10.95 -14.20
N LEU A 29 -4.48 -10.37 -13.00
CA LEU A 29 -4.44 -8.93 -12.79
C LEU A 29 -3.00 -8.40 -12.91
N ALA A 30 -2.07 -9.07 -12.24
CA ALA A 30 -0.66 -8.70 -12.22
C ALA A 30 0.24 -9.89 -11.84
N GLU A 31 1.53 -9.75 -12.14
CA GLU A 31 2.60 -10.57 -11.58
C GLU A 31 3.28 -9.76 -10.48
N VAL A 32 3.28 -10.28 -9.25
CA VAL A 32 3.77 -9.60 -8.05
C VAL A 32 5.06 -10.27 -7.61
N ALA A 33 6.08 -9.45 -7.31
CA ALA A 33 7.38 -9.94 -6.86
C ALA A 33 7.22 -10.81 -5.59
N ALA A 34 7.78 -12.02 -5.62
CA ALA A 34 7.79 -12.96 -4.51
C ALA A 34 9.00 -12.65 -3.61
N GLY A 35 8.74 -12.05 -2.45
CA GLY A 35 9.79 -11.63 -1.52
C GLY A 35 10.42 -12.82 -0.78
N GLY A 36 11.75 -12.92 -0.83
CA GLY A 36 12.53 -13.91 -0.09
C GLY A 36 13.30 -13.30 1.09
N GLU A 37 14.17 -14.11 1.71
CA GLU A 37 14.98 -13.71 2.86
C GLU A 37 15.83 -12.45 2.57
N ALA A 38 16.39 -12.36 1.35
CA ALA A 38 17.25 -11.24 0.96
C ALA A 38 16.47 -9.91 0.91
N GLU A 39 15.29 -9.91 0.30
CA GLU A 39 14.42 -8.73 0.16
C GLU A 39 13.89 -8.30 1.53
N VAL A 40 13.52 -9.26 2.40
CA VAL A 40 13.13 -8.99 3.79
C VAL A 40 14.27 -8.36 4.56
N ASN A 41 15.47 -8.92 4.50
CA ASN A 41 16.65 -8.37 5.18
C ASN A 41 16.96 -6.93 4.71
N ALA A 42 16.86 -6.66 3.40
CA ALA A 42 17.05 -5.33 2.84
C ALA A 42 15.97 -4.34 3.32
N ALA A 43 14.70 -4.74 3.34
CA ALA A 43 13.60 -3.92 3.84
C ALA A 43 13.74 -3.58 5.33
N VAL A 44 14.12 -4.57 6.16
CA VAL A 44 14.36 -4.38 7.59
C VAL A 44 15.55 -3.47 7.84
N ALA A 45 16.65 -3.65 7.09
CA ALA A 45 17.82 -2.79 7.21
C ALA A 45 17.48 -1.32 6.88
N ALA A 46 16.76 -1.10 5.79
CA ALA A 46 16.29 0.24 5.39
C ALA A 46 15.37 0.87 6.45
N ALA A 47 14.43 0.09 7.02
CA ALA A 47 13.56 0.58 8.08
C ALA A 47 14.35 0.95 9.35
N LYS A 48 15.34 0.14 9.74
CA LYS A 48 16.23 0.44 10.89
C LYS A 48 17.05 1.71 10.67
N GLU A 49 17.56 1.92 9.45
CA GLU A 49 18.31 3.13 9.09
C GLU A 49 17.43 4.38 9.13
N ALA A 50 16.18 4.29 8.63
CA ALA A 50 15.25 5.41 8.63
C ALA A 50 14.68 5.75 10.03
N PHE A 51 14.63 4.77 10.93
CA PHE A 51 13.94 4.89 12.21
C PHE A 51 14.41 6.05 13.10
N PRO A 52 15.71 6.31 13.33
CA PRO A 52 16.13 7.42 14.19
C PRO A 52 15.62 8.77 13.70
N LYS A 53 15.66 9.02 12.39
CA LYS A 53 15.14 10.26 11.80
C LYS A 53 13.62 10.35 11.90
N TRP A 54 12.91 9.25 11.65
CA TRP A 54 11.46 9.20 11.75
C TRP A 54 10.97 9.38 13.19
N ALA A 55 11.57 8.66 14.14
CA ALA A 55 11.25 8.74 15.57
C ALA A 55 11.58 10.12 16.14
N GLY A 56 12.70 10.72 15.72
CA GLY A 56 13.13 12.06 16.12
C GLY A 56 12.33 13.20 15.49
N MET A 57 11.54 12.96 14.44
CA MET A 57 10.67 13.97 13.84
C MET A 57 9.58 14.39 14.85
N PRO A 58 9.28 15.69 15.02
CA PRO A 58 8.18 16.14 15.87
C PRO A 58 6.85 15.49 15.49
N ALA A 59 6.04 15.11 16.48
CA ALA A 59 4.74 14.47 16.24
C ALA A 59 3.83 15.27 15.28
N PRO A 60 3.73 16.62 15.38
CA PRO A 60 2.93 17.41 14.43
C PRO A 60 3.45 17.35 12.98
N GLU A 61 4.75 17.15 12.76
CA GLU A 61 5.31 17.02 11.42
C GLU A 61 5.00 15.65 10.81
N ARG A 62 5.09 14.57 11.61
CA ARG A 62 4.65 13.24 11.18
C ARG A 62 3.15 13.23 10.88
N ALA A 63 2.34 13.84 11.75
CA ALA A 63 0.90 13.97 11.57
C ALA A 63 0.54 14.62 10.22
N LYS A 64 1.25 15.68 9.80
CA LYS A 64 1.05 16.28 8.47
C LYS A 64 1.26 15.29 7.32
N LEU A 65 2.25 14.40 7.42
CA LEU A 65 2.52 13.37 6.40
C LEU A 65 1.43 12.29 6.38
N ILE A 66 1.01 11.83 7.56
CA ILE A 66 -0.05 10.83 7.72
C ILE A 66 -1.39 11.39 7.23
N ARG A 67 -1.72 12.65 7.54
CA ARG A 67 -2.91 13.33 7.02
C ARG A 67 -2.87 13.45 5.50
N LYS A 68 -1.72 13.84 4.93
CA LYS A 68 -1.53 13.91 3.47
C LYS A 68 -1.76 12.56 2.79
N LEU A 69 -1.41 11.44 3.44
CA LEU A 69 -1.73 10.11 2.93
C LEU A 69 -3.24 9.86 2.92
N GLY A 70 -3.96 10.24 3.97
CA GLY A 70 -5.43 10.24 3.99
C GLY A 70 -6.02 11.06 2.84
N ASP A 71 -5.52 12.28 2.61
CA ASP A 71 -5.97 13.14 1.50
C ASP A 71 -5.77 12.48 0.13
N LEU A 72 -4.64 11.80 -0.05
CA LEU A 72 -4.33 11.08 -1.29
C LEU A 72 -5.24 9.87 -1.49
N ILE A 73 -5.55 9.11 -0.43
CA ILE A 73 -6.50 8.00 -0.52
C ILE A 73 -7.90 8.51 -0.86
N ALA A 74 -8.38 9.55 -0.16
CA ALA A 74 -9.70 10.12 -0.40
C ALA A 74 -9.87 10.65 -1.83
N ARG A 75 -8.82 11.25 -2.41
CA ARG A 75 -8.82 11.72 -3.81
C ARG A 75 -8.86 10.59 -4.83
N ASN A 76 -8.32 9.41 -4.51
CA ASN A 76 -8.20 8.27 -5.43
C ASN A 76 -9.14 7.12 -5.08
N VAL A 77 -10.23 7.38 -4.33
CA VAL A 77 -11.22 6.36 -3.94
C VAL A 77 -11.70 5.51 -5.13
N PRO A 78 -12.09 6.08 -6.29
CA PRO A 78 -12.58 5.26 -7.40
C PRO A 78 -11.56 4.24 -7.92
N GLU A 79 -10.29 4.63 -8.03
CA GLU A 79 -9.22 3.77 -8.54
C GLU A 79 -8.83 2.68 -7.54
N ILE A 80 -8.64 3.05 -6.27
CA ILE A 80 -8.30 2.11 -5.20
C ILE A 80 -9.45 1.12 -4.99
N ALA A 81 -10.70 1.57 -5.03
CA ALA A 81 -11.86 0.70 -4.88
C ALA A 81 -12.00 -0.32 -6.03
N GLN A 82 -11.71 0.10 -7.27
CA GLN A 82 -11.70 -0.82 -8.41
C GLN A 82 -10.60 -1.88 -8.27
N THR A 83 -9.42 -1.48 -7.80
CA THR A 83 -8.30 -2.39 -7.53
C THR A 83 -8.69 -3.41 -6.45
N GLU A 84 -9.21 -2.95 -5.32
CA GLU A 84 -9.65 -3.80 -4.21
C GLU A 84 -10.77 -4.77 -4.62
N THR A 85 -11.75 -4.30 -5.40
CA THR A 85 -12.82 -5.15 -5.93
C THR A 85 -12.30 -6.22 -6.87
N ASN A 86 -11.36 -5.86 -7.75
CA ASN A 86 -10.77 -6.80 -8.69
C ASN A 86 -9.92 -7.86 -7.98
N ASP A 87 -9.15 -7.48 -6.97
CA ASP A 87 -8.20 -8.38 -6.29
C ASP A 87 -8.88 -9.25 -5.21
N CYS A 88 -9.87 -8.72 -4.49
CA CYS A 88 -10.54 -9.42 -3.39
C CYS A 88 -11.95 -9.93 -3.71
N GLY A 89 -12.55 -9.52 -4.83
CA GLY A 89 -13.91 -9.93 -5.24
C GLY A 89 -15.05 -9.25 -4.47
N GLN A 90 -14.77 -8.23 -3.65
CA GLN A 90 -15.80 -7.46 -2.94
C GLN A 90 -16.61 -6.60 -3.91
N VAL A 91 -17.91 -6.44 -3.65
CA VAL A 91 -18.79 -5.61 -4.49
C VAL A 91 -18.31 -4.16 -4.51
N ILE A 92 -18.25 -3.53 -5.69
CA ILE A 92 -17.73 -2.16 -5.87
C ILE A 92 -18.43 -1.11 -4.99
N ALA A 93 -19.71 -1.33 -4.67
CA ALA A 93 -20.44 -0.46 -3.76
C ALA A 93 -19.87 -0.49 -2.32
N GLN A 94 -19.38 -1.64 -1.86
CA GLN A 94 -18.78 -1.80 -0.54
C GLN A 94 -17.36 -1.20 -0.51
N THR A 95 -16.53 -1.50 -1.51
CA THR A 95 -15.16 -0.97 -1.58
C THR A 95 -15.17 0.56 -1.76
N GLY A 96 -16.00 1.07 -2.66
CA GLY A 96 -16.06 2.50 -3.01
C GLY A 96 -16.82 3.40 -2.03
N LYS A 97 -17.85 2.90 -1.33
CA LYS A 97 -18.64 3.73 -0.40
C LYS A 97 -18.28 3.55 1.07
N GLN A 98 -17.57 2.48 1.43
CA GLN A 98 -17.29 2.14 2.82
C GLN A 98 -15.81 1.86 3.07
N LEU A 99 -15.23 0.85 2.41
CA LEU A 99 -13.89 0.36 2.76
C LEU A 99 -12.80 1.40 2.51
N VAL A 100 -12.69 1.92 1.29
CA VAL A 100 -11.62 2.87 0.92
C VAL A 100 -11.82 4.23 1.57
N PRO A 101 -13.04 4.80 1.64
CA PRO A 101 -13.28 6.02 2.41
C PRO A 101 -12.88 5.87 3.89
N ARG A 102 -13.27 4.76 4.53
CA ARG A 102 -12.89 4.48 5.93
C ARG A 102 -11.37 4.34 6.11
N ALA A 103 -10.65 3.83 5.11
CA ALA A 103 -9.20 3.81 5.15
C ALA A 103 -8.61 5.22 5.22
N ALA A 104 -9.12 6.18 4.43
CA ALA A 104 -8.73 7.58 4.55
C ALA A 104 -9.06 8.17 5.93
N ASP A 105 -10.25 7.87 6.47
CA ASP A 105 -10.65 8.34 7.80
C ASP A 105 -9.74 7.82 8.92
N ASN A 106 -9.28 6.57 8.82
CA ASN A 106 -8.30 6.03 9.77
C ASN A 106 -7.00 6.83 9.75
N PHE A 107 -6.51 7.22 8.56
CA PHE A 107 -5.31 8.05 8.45
C PHE A 107 -5.53 9.46 9.02
N TYR A 108 -6.73 10.03 8.88
CA TYR A 108 -7.05 11.30 9.54
C TYR A 108 -7.05 11.15 11.06
N TYR A 109 -7.71 10.10 11.58
CA TYR A 109 -7.77 9.83 13.02
C TYR A 109 -6.39 9.66 13.66
N PHE A 110 -5.47 8.92 13.03
CA PHE A 110 -4.10 8.76 13.55
C PHE A 110 -3.20 9.98 13.34
N ALA A 111 -3.67 11.00 12.62
CA ALA A 111 -2.96 12.25 12.41
C ALA A 111 -3.44 13.39 13.35
N GLU A 112 -4.44 13.13 14.20
CA GLU A 112 -4.89 14.04 15.27
C GLU A 112 -4.17 13.76 16.59
#